data_AF-A0A1G8QV08-F1
#
_entry.id   AF-A0A1G8QV08-F1
#
_cell.length_a   1.000
_cell.length_b   1.000
_cell.length_c   1.000
_cell.angle_alpha   90.00
_cell.angle_beta   90.00
_cell.angle_gamma   90.00
#
_symmetry.space_group_name_H-M   'P 1'
#
loop_
_entity.id
_entity.type
_entity.pdbx_description
1 polymer ?
#
loop_
_entity_poly.entity_id
_entity_poly.type
_entity_poly.pdbx_seq_one_letter_code
_entity_poly.pdbx_strand_id
1 'polypeptide(L)'
;EYSSSLKFALIMMGEYLHTFTASGIAVTLFLGGWRPPFPMSWEWAFTGYWPVLWFFIKFALTFSFIIWVRASLPRVRYDQLMSLGWKVLIPVNLGWILLVAAVRNVMVNEGDRVLGIAVGVVIVIGVLAIWMRFDTVNQRRKEDRKAQVEAEFEELTNEPAAGGFPVPPLDLPHYHGVPRS
;
A
#
# COMPACT_ATOMS: atom_id res chain seq x y z
N GLU A 1 -34.28 -11.35 2.10
CA GLU A 1 -33.76 -12.75 2.09
C GLU A 1 -32.68 -13.07 3.15
N TYR A 2 -32.42 -12.19 4.12
CA TYR A 2 -31.67 -12.50 5.35
C TYR A 2 -32.58 -12.41 6.58
N SER A 3 -33.68 -13.18 6.59
CA SER A 3 -34.66 -13.14 7.70
C SER A 3 -34.35 -14.13 8.83
N SER A 4 -33.20 -14.81 8.79
CA SER A 4 -32.72 -15.67 9.88
C SER A 4 -31.49 -15.04 10.50
N SER A 5 -31.66 -14.50 11.71
CA SER A 5 -30.61 -13.91 12.56
C SER A 5 -29.36 -14.79 12.68
N LEU A 6 -29.53 -16.11 12.57
CA LEU A 6 -28.44 -17.08 12.61
C LEU A 6 -27.47 -16.93 11.42
N LYS A 7 -27.97 -16.74 10.20
CA LYS A 7 -27.11 -16.56 9.01
C LYS A 7 -26.30 -15.28 9.09
N PHE A 8 -26.91 -14.20 9.59
CA PHE A 8 -26.22 -12.95 9.85
C PHE A 8 -25.14 -13.12 10.92
N ALA A 9 -25.45 -13.78 12.04
CA ALA A 9 -24.48 -14.04 13.11
C ALA A 9 -23.27 -14.84 12.62
N LEU A 10 -23.48 -15.85 11.77
CA LEU A 10 -22.39 -16.66 11.21
C LEU A 10 -21.48 -15.86 10.26
N ILE A 11 -22.04 -14.97 9.43
CA ILE A 11 -21.26 -14.11 8.54
C ILE A 11 -20.41 -13.13 9.36
N MET A 12 -21.01 -12.47 10.35
CA MET A 12 -20.28 -11.56 11.24
C MET A 12 -19.18 -12.30 12.00
N MET A 13 -19.49 -13.48 12.56
CA MET A 13 -18.50 -14.33 13.22
C MET A 13 -17.33 -14.67 12.29
N GLY A 14 -17.63 -15.03 11.03
CA GLY A 14 -16.60 -15.32 10.01
C GLY A 14 -15.65 -14.15 9.74
N GLU A 15 -16.17 -12.92 9.66
CA GLU A 15 -15.36 -11.72 9.44
C GLU A 15 -14.38 -11.46 10.60
N TYR A 16 -14.84 -11.65 11.84
CA TYR A 16 -13.98 -11.54 13.02
C TYR A 16 -12.99 -12.70 13.13
N LEU A 17 -13.39 -13.92 12.80
CA LEU A 17 -12.50 -15.10 12.77
C LEU A 17 -11.38 -14.95 11.74
N HIS A 18 -11.65 -14.33 10.59
CA HIS A 18 -10.61 -14.03 9.61
C HIS A 18 -9.57 -13.06 10.18
N THR A 19 -10.02 -12.00 10.85
CA THR A 19 -9.13 -11.02 11.49
C THR A 19 -8.34 -11.66 12.64
N PHE A 20 -8.96 -12.56 13.40
CA PHE A 20 -8.35 -13.31 14.49
C PHE A 20 -7.24 -14.25 13.99
N THR A 21 -7.52 -15.07 12.97
CA THR A 21 -6.53 -15.99 12.41
C THR A 21 -5.39 -15.26 11.71
N ALA A 22 -5.68 -14.18 10.98
CA ALA A 22 -4.66 -13.33 10.37
C ALA A 22 -3.70 -12.72 11.41
N SER A 23 -4.22 -12.28 12.56
CA SER A 23 -3.41 -11.78 13.68
C SER A 23 -2.50 -12.87 14.24
N GLY A 24 -3.01 -14.10 14.36
CA GLY A 24 -2.24 -15.26 14.83
C GLY A 24 -1.07 -15.58 13.91
N ILE A 25 -1.33 -15.62 12.60
CA ILE A 25 -0.31 -15.83 11.57
C ILE A 25 0.72 -14.68 11.57
N ALA A 26 0.27 -13.44 11.73
CA ALA A 26 1.18 -12.29 11.78
C ALA A 26 2.14 -12.37 12.98
N VAL A 27 1.66 -12.77 14.15
CA VAL A 27 2.50 -12.91 15.34
C VAL A 27 3.53 -14.02 15.21
N THR A 28 3.15 -15.16 14.63
CA THR A 28 4.07 -16.30 14.46
C THR A 28 5.12 -16.02 13.38
N LEU A 29 4.74 -15.43 12.25
CA LEU A 29 5.66 -15.19 11.13
C LEU A 29 6.56 -13.96 11.33
N PHE A 30 6.02 -12.87 11.88
CA PHE A 30 6.75 -11.59 11.91
C PHE A 30 7.21 -11.17 13.32
N LEU A 31 6.44 -11.47 14.37
CA LEU A 31 6.76 -11.03 15.75
C LEU A 31 7.48 -12.12 16.57
N GLY A 32 7.95 -13.19 15.93
CA GLY A 32 8.75 -14.24 16.57
C GLY A 32 7.96 -15.16 17.51
N GLY A 33 6.62 -15.20 17.40
CA GLY A 33 5.75 -16.12 18.13
C GLY A 33 5.95 -16.10 19.63
N TRP A 34 6.42 -17.22 20.18
CA TRP A 34 6.62 -17.49 21.61
C TRP A 34 7.85 -16.83 22.22
N ARG A 35 8.72 -16.23 21.41
CA ARG A 35 9.95 -15.59 21.90
C ARG A 35 9.61 -14.30 22.65
N PRO A 36 10.35 -13.94 23.71
CA PRO A 36 10.20 -12.64 24.36
C PRO A 36 10.55 -11.49 23.39
N PRO A 37 9.99 -10.29 23.59
CA PRO A 37 10.36 -9.11 22.81
C PRO A 37 11.84 -8.75 23.03
N PHE A 38 12.55 -8.47 21.94
CA PHE A 38 13.93 -7.96 21.98
C PHE A 38 13.93 -6.60 22.72
N PRO A 39 14.75 -6.33 23.76
CA PRO A 39 16.03 -6.91 24.16
C PRO A 39 16.01 -7.85 25.39
N MET A 40 14.84 -8.26 25.89
CA MET A 40 14.74 -9.07 27.11
C MET A 40 15.09 -10.55 26.84
N SER A 41 16.35 -10.91 27.02
CA SER A 41 16.84 -12.30 26.91
C SER A 41 17.11 -12.92 28.28
N TRP A 42 16.27 -12.65 29.27
CA TRP A 42 16.41 -13.28 30.58
C TRP A 42 16.02 -14.76 30.51
N GLU A 43 16.79 -15.64 31.12
CA GLU A 43 16.60 -17.10 31.04
C GLU A 43 15.21 -17.54 31.53
N TRP A 44 14.66 -16.85 32.53
CA TRP A 44 13.31 -17.11 33.04
C TRP A 44 12.21 -16.79 32.02
N ALA A 45 12.44 -15.86 31.07
CA ALA A 45 11.43 -15.45 30.10
C ALA A 45 11.14 -16.52 29.03
N PHE A 46 12.01 -17.53 28.91
CA PHE A 46 11.85 -18.67 28.00
C PHE A 46 11.26 -19.91 28.68
N THR A 47 11.10 -19.90 30.00
CA THR A 47 10.80 -21.10 30.78
C THR A 47 9.38 -21.06 31.33
N GLY A 48 8.72 -22.22 31.43
CA GLY A 48 7.37 -22.33 32.02
C GLY A 48 6.27 -21.69 31.17
N TYR A 49 5.36 -20.94 31.80
CA TYR A 49 4.19 -20.33 31.15
C TYR A 49 4.47 -18.95 30.51
N TRP A 50 5.67 -18.39 30.70
CA TRP A 50 6.05 -17.07 30.19
C TRP A 50 5.97 -16.93 28.66
N PRO A 51 6.45 -17.90 27.85
CA PRO A 51 6.32 -17.84 26.39
C PRO A 51 4.86 -17.70 25.93
N VAL A 52 3.93 -18.36 26.64
CA VAL A 52 2.50 -18.30 26.37
C VAL A 52 1.94 -16.92 26.61
N LEU A 53 2.31 -16.34 27.75
CA LEU A 53 1.94 -14.98 28.07
C LEU A 53 2.43 -13.99 27.01
N TRP A 54 3.68 -14.14 26.56
CA TRP A 54 4.25 -13.29 25.50
C TRP A 54 3.51 -13.42 24.17
N PHE A 55 3.16 -14.65 23.78
CA PHE A 55 2.38 -14.89 22.58
C PHE A 55 1.01 -14.21 22.67
N PHE A 56 0.28 -14.40 23.76
CA PHE A 56 -1.05 -13.80 23.94
C PHE A 56 -1.00 -12.28 24.00
N ILE A 57 0.01 -11.68 24.63
CA ILE A 57 0.20 -10.22 24.65
C ILE A 57 0.42 -9.70 23.22
N LYS A 58 1.36 -10.29 22.47
CA LYS A 58 1.62 -9.90 21.08
C LYS A 58 0.39 -10.10 20.19
N PHE A 59 -0.33 -11.19 20.40
CA PHE A 59 -1.57 -11.50 19.71
C PHE A 59 -2.65 -10.47 19.99
N ALA A 60 -2.92 -10.16 21.26
CA ALA A 60 -3.90 -9.16 21.65
C ALA A 60 -3.52 -7.78 21.08
N LEU A 61 -2.25 -7.39 21.18
CA LEU A 61 -1.77 -6.12 20.60
C LEU A 61 -1.95 -6.07 19.08
N THR A 62 -1.60 -7.14 18.37
CA THR A 62 -1.73 -7.20 16.90
C THR A 62 -3.21 -7.20 16.47
N PHE A 63 -4.05 -7.95 17.16
CA PHE A 63 -5.49 -8.00 16.90
C PHE A 63 -6.17 -6.66 17.18
N SER A 64 -5.88 -6.04 18.34
CA SER A 64 -6.34 -4.69 18.68
C SER A 64 -5.84 -3.65 17.69
N PHE A 65 -4.59 -3.76 17.24
CA PHE A 65 -4.03 -2.87 16.21
C PHE A 65 -4.80 -2.97 14.89
N ILE A 66 -5.09 -4.18 14.40
CA ILE A 66 -5.86 -4.34 13.16
C ILE A 66 -7.29 -3.80 13.31
N ILE A 67 -7.94 -3.98 14.46
CA ILE A 67 -9.24 -3.37 14.74
C ILE A 67 -9.14 -1.84 14.76
N TRP A 68 -8.10 -1.28 15.38
CA TRP A 68 -7.88 0.15 15.43
C TRP A 68 -7.62 0.76 14.05
N VAL A 69 -6.85 0.06 13.20
CA VAL A 69 -6.64 0.43 11.79
C VAL A 69 -7.95 0.40 11.01
N ARG A 70 -8.78 -0.65 11.21
CA ARG A 70 -10.11 -0.72 10.59
C ARG A 70 -11.02 0.44 11.01
N ALA A 71 -10.92 0.86 12.27
CA ALA A 71 -11.71 1.97 12.80
C ALA A 71 -11.21 3.35 12.34
N SER A 72 -9.91 3.49 12.02
CA SER A 72 -9.28 4.78 11.66
C SER A 72 -9.19 5.02 10.15
N LEU A 73 -9.15 3.97 9.32
CA LEU A 73 -9.01 4.13 7.88
C LEU A 73 -10.31 4.62 7.22
N PRO A 74 -10.28 5.75 6.48
CA PRO A 74 -11.38 6.15 5.62
C PRO A 74 -11.63 5.09 4.55
N ARG A 75 -12.89 4.80 4.24
CA ARG A 75 -13.30 3.76 3.28
C ARG A 75 -12.56 3.90 1.95
N VAL A 76 -11.56 3.05 1.71
CA VAL A 76 -10.72 3.07 0.51
C VAL A 76 -11.49 2.49 -0.68
N ARG A 77 -11.35 3.10 -1.86
CA ARG A 77 -11.98 2.60 -3.10
C ARG A 77 -11.29 1.31 -3.56
N TYR A 78 -12.06 0.36 -4.11
CA TYR A 78 -11.53 -0.90 -4.64
C TYR A 78 -10.36 -0.69 -5.61
N ASP A 79 -10.49 0.26 -6.54
CA ASP A 79 -9.45 0.54 -7.53
C ASP A 79 -8.12 1.00 -6.89
N GLN A 80 -8.19 1.72 -5.77
CA GLN A 80 -7.00 2.19 -5.07
C GLN A 80 -6.28 1.00 -4.43
N LEU A 81 -7.01 0.09 -3.79
CA LEU A 81 -6.45 -1.15 -3.23
C LEU A 81 -5.84 -2.04 -4.31
N MET A 82 -6.53 -2.22 -5.43
CA MET A 82 -6.05 -3.03 -6.54
C MET A 82 -4.80 -2.43 -7.17
N SER A 83 -4.78 -1.10 -7.35
CA SER A 83 -3.60 -0.41 -7.87
C SER A 83 -2.40 -0.51 -6.92
N LEU A 84 -2.62 -0.43 -5.61
CA LEU A 84 -1.56 -0.57 -4.59
C LEU A 84 -1.01 -2.00 -4.59
N GLY A 85 -1.88 -3.02 -4.59
CA GLY A 85 -1.47 -4.41 -4.65
C GLY A 85 -0.62 -4.73 -5.88
N TRP A 86 -1.12 -4.39 -7.07
CA TRP A 86 -0.46 -4.76 -8.32
C TRP A 86 0.73 -3.88 -8.70
N LYS A 87 0.66 -2.58 -8.44
CA LYS A 87 1.72 -1.65 -8.87
C LYS A 87 2.82 -1.44 -7.83
N VAL A 88 2.53 -1.68 -6.54
CA VAL A 88 3.47 -1.41 -5.46
C VAL A 88 3.88 -2.69 -4.73
N LEU A 89 2.92 -3.48 -4.22
CA LEU A 89 3.26 -4.62 -3.36
C LEU A 89 4.02 -5.72 -4.11
N ILE A 90 3.56 -6.09 -5.32
CA ILE A 90 4.23 -7.14 -6.12
C ILE A 90 5.70 -6.80 -6.42
N PRO A 91 6.03 -5.64 -7.04
CA PRO A 91 7.42 -5.33 -7.34
C PRO A 91 8.29 -5.15 -6.09
N VAL A 92 7.74 -4.57 -5.01
CA VAL A 92 8.46 -4.44 -3.74
C VAL A 92 8.76 -5.81 -3.13
N ASN A 93 7.79 -6.73 -3.09
CA ASN A 93 7.99 -8.07 -2.57
C ASN A 93 9.00 -8.87 -3.40
N LEU A 94 8.95 -8.74 -4.73
CA LEU A 94 9.93 -9.37 -5.62
C LEU A 94 11.34 -8.84 -5.35
N GLY A 95 11.50 -7.53 -5.21
CA GLY A 95 12.78 -6.92 -4.83
C GLY A 95 13.27 -7.39 -3.46
N TRP A 96 12.37 -7.50 -2.48
CA TRP A 96 12.71 -7.99 -1.14
C TRP A 96 13.22 -9.42 -1.15
N ILE A 97 12.54 -10.33 -1.87
CA ILE A 97 12.95 -11.74 -1.97
C ILE A 97 14.32 -11.85 -2.65
N LEU A 98 14.55 -11.11 -3.73
CA LEU A 98 15.85 -11.09 -4.41
C LEU A 98 16.97 -10.54 -3.51
N LEU A 99 16.69 -9.50 -2.73
CA LEU A 99 17.63 -8.95 -1.74
C LEU A 99 17.96 -9.99 -0.67
N VAL A 100 16.95 -10.61 -0.06
CA VAL A 100 17.16 -11.65 0.97
C VAL A 100 17.93 -12.84 0.40
N ALA A 101 17.63 -13.26 -0.83
CA ALA A 101 18.35 -14.33 -1.51
C ALA A 101 19.83 -13.97 -1.75
N ALA A 102 20.11 -12.74 -2.18
CA ALA A 102 21.48 -12.25 -2.38
C ALA A 102 22.26 -12.18 -1.06
N VAL A 103 21.66 -11.60 0.00
CA VAL A 103 22.28 -11.54 1.33
C VAL A 103 22.55 -12.95 1.86
N ARG A 104 21.59 -13.87 1.71
CA ARG A 104 21.77 -15.27 2.12
C ARG A 104 22.89 -15.95 1.34
N ASN A 105 23.04 -15.66 0.04
CA ASN A 105 24.14 -16.18 -0.77
C ASN A 105 25.51 -15.69 -0.25
N VAL A 106 25.62 -14.40 0.10
CA VAL A 106 26.86 -13.81 0.67
C VAL A 106 27.21 -14.42 2.02
N MET A 107 26.22 -14.64 2.88
CA MET A 107 26.45 -15.12 4.25
C MET A 107 26.75 -16.63 4.31
N VAL A 108 26.29 -17.42 3.33
CA VAL A 108 26.41 -18.89 3.35
C VAL A 108 27.58 -19.41 2.51
N ASN A 109 28.00 -18.71 1.45
CA ASN A 109 29.12 -19.16 0.62
C ASN A 109 30.47 -18.73 1.23
N GLU A 110 31.25 -19.70 1.73
CA GLU A 110 32.60 -19.46 2.27
C GLU A 110 33.66 -19.17 1.21
N GLY A 111 33.43 -19.56 -0.06
CA GLY A 111 34.47 -19.59 -1.09
C GLY A 111 34.75 -18.26 -1.81
N ASP A 112 33.72 -17.45 -2.11
CA ASP A 112 33.92 -16.26 -2.95
C ASP A 112 32.97 -15.10 -2.59
N ARG A 113 33.25 -14.47 -1.45
CA ARG A 113 32.45 -13.36 -0.88
C ARG A 113 32.33 -12.18 -1.85
N VAL A 114 33.31 -11.99 -2.73
CA VAL A 114 33.34 -10.92 -3.73
C VAL A 114 32.25 -11.13 -4.78
N LEU A 115 32.05 -12.38 -5.22
CA LEU A 115 31.03 -12.74 -6.21
C LEU A 115 29.62 -12.59 -5.62
N GLY A 116 29.42 -12.99 -4.37
CA GLY A 116 28.15 -12.78 -3.66
C GLY A 116 27.79 -11.29 -3.52
N ILE A 117 28.76 -10.45 -3.15
CA ILE A 117 28.55 -9.00 -3.02
C ILE A 117 28.26 -8.38 -4.40
N ALA A 118 29.00 -8.78 -5.44
CA ALA A 118 28.78 -8.30 -6.80
C ALA A 118 27.37 -8.65 -7.32
N VAL A 119 26.91 -9.88 -7.11
CA VAL A 119 25.55 -10.31 -7.48
C VAL A 119 24.49 -9.55 -6.69
N GLY A 120 24.69 -9.36 -5.38
CA GLY A 120 23.80 -8.57 -4.55
C GLY A 120 23.70 -7.11 -5.01
N VAL A 121 24.83 -6.48 -5.34
CA VAL A 121 24.87 -5.11 -5.87
C VAL A 121 24.17 -5.02 -7.22
N VAL A 122 24.37 -5.98 -8.13
CA VAL A 122 23.68 -6.01 -9.43
C VAL A 122 22.16 -6.15 -9.26
N ILE A 123 21.70 -7.00 -8.33
CA ILE A 123 20.28 -7.15 -8.01
C ILE A 123 19.71 -5.83 -7.46
N VAL A 124 20.39 -5.20 -6.51
CA VAL A 124 19.96 -3.93 -5.91
C VAL A 124 19.90 -2.82 -6.95
N ILE A 125 20.92 -2.71 -7.82
CA ILE A 125 20.95 -1.75 -8.93
C ILE A 125 19.84 -2.07 -9.93
N GLY A 126 19.59 -3.34 -10.25
CA GLY A 126 18.51 -3.75 -11.15
C GLY A 126 17.13 -3.39 -10.61
N VAL A 127 16.89 -3.64 -9.31
CA VAL A 127 15.65 -3.24 -8.63
C VAL A 127 15.50 -1.72 -8.59
N LEU A 128 16.57 -0.98 -8.28
CA LEU A 128 16.57 0.49 -8.32
C LEU A 128 16.31 1.02 -9.72
N ALA A 129 16.89 0.43 -10.75
CA ALA A 129 16.69 0.82 -12.14
C ALA A 129 15.26 0.54 -12.61
N ILE A 130 14.69 -0.62 -12.25
CA ILE A 130 13.28 -0.95 -12.51
C ILE A 130 12.37 0.05 -11.79
N TRP A 131 12.67 0.36 -10.53
CA TRP A 131 11.89 1.32 -9.73
C TRP A 131 11.97 2.73 -10.30
N MET A 132 13.17 3.21 -10.63
CA MET A 132 13.38 4.50 -11.30
C MET A 132 12.68 4.55 -12.66
N ARG A 133 12.75 3.47 -13.45
CA ARG A 133 12.08 3.41 -14.76
C ARG A 133 10.56 3.44 -14.62
N PHE A 134 10.02 2.69 -13.66
CA PHE A 134 8.60 2.66 -13.38
C PHE A 134 8.10 4.02 -12.88
N ASP A 135 8.83 4.65 -11.95
CA ASP A 135 8.48 5.97 -11.45
C ASP A 135 8.60 7.04 -12.55
N THR A 136 9.68 7.04 -13.34
CA THR A 136 9.86 7.98 -14.46
C THR A 136 8.72 7.87 -15.48
N VAL A 137 8.31 6.66 -15.85
CA VAL A 137 7.18 6.46 -16.78
C VAL A 137 5.87 6.94 -16.15
N ASN A 138 5.68 6.70 -14.86
CA ASN A 138 4.48 7.13 -14.14
C ASN A 138 4.41 8.65 -13.96
N GLN A 139 5.55 9.32 -13.78
CA GLN A 139 5.63 10.79 -13.71
C GLN A 139 5.34 11.41 -15.07
N ARG A 140 5.95 10.91 -16.16
CA ARG A 140 5.67 11.39 -17.52
C ARG A 140 4.19 11.32 -17.87
N ARG A 141 3.53 10.20 -17.56
CA ARG A 141 2.09 10.05 -17.77
C ARG A 141 1.25 11.06 -16.99
N LYS A 142 1.70 11.50 -15.80
CA LYS A 142 1.02 12.54 -15.03
C LYS A 142 1.25 13.93 -15.63
N GLU A 143 2.47 14.20 -16.09
CA GLU A 143 2.84 15.44 -16.77
C GLU A 143 2.07 15.58 -18.09
N ASP A 144 2.06 14.54 -18.94
CA ASP A 144 1.31 14.51 -20.19
C ASP A 144 -0.19 14.77 -19.96
N ARG A 145 -0.78 14.14 -18.94
CA ARG A 145 -2.19 14.35 -18.61
C ARG A 145 -2.46 15.77 -18.10
N LYS A 146 -1.55 16.35 -17.31
CA LYS A 146 -1.67 17.74 -16.85
C LYS A 146 -1.55 18.70 -18.03
N ALA A 147 -0.59 18.47 -18.94
CA ALA A 147 -0.40 19.28 -20.13
C ALA A 147 -1.61 19.22 -21.05
N GLN A 148 -2.24 18.05 -21.21
CA GLN A 148 -3.50 17.90 -21.95
C GLN A 148 -4.64 18.69 -21.29
N VAL A 149 -4.80 18.58 -19.97
CA VAL A 149 -5.83 19.32 -19.24
C VAL A 149 -5.61 20.82 -19.32
N GLU A 150 -4.37 21.30 -19.20
CA GLU A 150 -4.03 22.72 -19.34
C GLU A 150 -4.30 23.23 -20.76
N ALA A 151 -3.92 22.47 -21.78
CA ALA A 151 -4.21 22.81 -23.18
C ALA A 151 -5.72 22.86 -23.44
N GLU A 152 -6.49 21.92 -22.88
CA GLU A 152 -7.96 21.93 -22.92
C GLU A 152 -8.53 23.16 -22.19
N PHE A 153 -8.00 23.54 -21.02
CA PHE A 153 -8.40 24.76 -20.31
C PHE A 153 -8.08 26.03 -21.09
N GLU A 154 -6.93 26.10 -21.75
CA GLU A 154 -6.50 27.24 -22.56
C GLU A 154 -7.37 27.38 -23.81
N GLU A 155 -7.70 26.26 -24.47
CA GLU A 155 -8.67 26.19 -25.56
C GLU A 155 -10.06 26.68 -25.13
N LEU A 156 -10.55 26.22 -23.97
CA LEU A 156 -11.81 26.68 -23.37
C LEU A 156 -11.79 28.16 -22.97
N THR A 157 -10.63 28.72 -22.65
CA THR A 157 -10.50 30.14 -22.29
C THR A 157 -10.55 31.03 -23.54
N ASN A 158 -9.94 30.59 -24.63
CA ASN A 158 -9.94 31.30 -25.90
C ASN A 158 -11.27 31.15 -26.65
N GLU A 159 -11.82 29.94 -26.66
CA GLU A 159 -13.07 29.59 -27.32
C GLU A 159 -13.98 28.85 -26.33
N PRO A 160 -14.77 29.57 -25.51
CA PRO A 160 -15.65 28.92 -24.53
C PRO A 160 -16.70 27.99 -25.14
N ALA A 161 -16.99 28.14 -26.44
CA ALA A 161 -17.87 27.25 -27.20
C ALA A 161 -17.20 25.95 -27.68
N ALA A 162 -15.86 25.84 -27.63
CA ALA A 162 -15.11 24.66 -28.07
C ALA A 162 -15.33 23.43 -27.16
N GLY A 163 -15.73 23.64 -25.90
CA GLY A 163 -15.93 22.58 -24.90
C GLY A 163 -17.12 21.64 -25.11
N GLY A 164 -17.85 21.78 -26.23
CA GLY A 164 -19.05 20.97 -26.53
C GLY A 164 -20.25 21.23 -25.59
N PHE A 165 -20.10 22.09 -24.59
CA PHE A 165 -21.20 22.58 -23.77
C PHE A 165 -21.84 23.80 -24.44
N PRO A 166 -23.19 23.87 -24.51
CA PRO A 166 -23.88 25.03 -25.07
C PRO A 166 -23.72 26.22 -24.12
N VAL A 167 -22.65 26.98 -24.32
CA VAL A 167 -22.44 28.25 -23.63
C VAL A 167 -23.18 29.36 -24.37
N PRO A 168 -23.88 30.25 -23.65
CA PRO A 168 -24.48 31.43 -24.26
C PRO A 168 -23.41 32.30 -24.95
N PRO A 169 -23.69 32.85 -26.14
CA PRO A 169 -22.75 33.72 -26.85
C PRO A 169 -22.29 34.90 -25.98
N LEU A 170 -20.98 35.17 -25.93
CA LEU A 170 -20.38 36.24 -25.10
C LEU A 170 -20.79 37.66 -25.54
N ASP A 171 -21.27 37.77 -26.76
CA ASP A 171 -21.76 38.95 -27.48
C ASP A 171 -23.20 39.33 -27.10
N LEU A 172 -23.77 38.69 -26.08
CA LEU A 172 -25.11 39.01 -25.57
C LEU A 172 -25.15 40.39 -24.86
N PRO A 173 -26.17 41.23 -25.13
CA PRO A 173 -26.26 42.62 -24.62
C PRO A 173 -26.29 42.78 -23.10
N HIS A 174 -26.48 41.70 -22.33
CA HIS A 174 -26.54 41.73 -20.86
C HIS A 174 -25.17 41.59 -20.18
N TYR A 175 -24.11 41.20 -20.90
CA TYR A 175 -22.74 41.15 -20.36
C TYR A 175 -22.00 42.48 -20.45
N HIS A 176 -22.26 43.26 -21.51
CA HIS A 176 -21.77 44.63 -21.61
C HIS A 176 -22.75 45.52 -20.86
N GLY A 177 -22.38 45.91 -19.64
CA GLY A 177 -23.13 46.89 -18.86
C GLY A 177 -23.43 48.10 -19.74
N VAL A 178 -24.72 48.44 -19.83
CA VAL A 178 -25.23 49.58 -20.59
C VAL A 178 -24.31 50.79 -20.37
N PRO A 179 -23.80 51.44 -21.43
CA PRO A 179 -22.95 52.60 -21.25
C PRO A 179 -23.71 53.63 -20.40
N ARG A 180 -23.19 53.91 -19.20
CA ARG A 180 -23.70 55.04 -18.42
C ARG A 180 -23.31 56.29 -19.22
N SER A 181 -24.35 56.96 -19.70
CA SER A 181 -24.35 58.21 -20.46
C SER A 181 -23.39 59.26 -19.92
#